data_AF-A0A445JR03-F1
#
_entry.id   AF-A0A445JR03-F1
#
_cell.length_a   1.000
_cell.length_b   1.000
_cell.length_c   1.000
_cell.angle_alpha   90.00
_cell.angle_beta   90.00
_cell.angle_gamma   90.00
#
_symmetry.space_group_name_H-M   'P 1'
#
loop_
_entity.id
_entity.type
_entity.pdbx_description
1 polymer ?
#
loop_
_entity_poly.entity_id
_entity_poly.type
_entity_poly.pdbx_seq_one_letter_code
_entity_poly.pdbx_strand_id
1 'polypeptide(L)' 'MHLCDLEKIEYLNCLKTAGHQSEKCRQFSKKYLQCRMEKNLMAKQDLGELGFKESNVETPGGNITDRVDNQEQ' A
#
# COMPACT_ATOMS: atom_id res chain seq x y z
N MET A 1 8.07 -17.95 -10.65
CA MET A 1 8.44 -16.58 -11.07
C MET A 1 8.17 -15.65 -9.88
N HIS A 2 9.21 -15.01 -9.35
CA HIS A 2 9.25 -14.30 -8.06
C HIS A 2 9.63 -12.82 -8.27
N LEU A 3 9.04 -12.15 -9.26
CA LEU A 3 9.57 -10.88 -9.79
C LEU A 3 9.45 -9.68 -8.85
N CYS A 4 8.55 -9.72 -7.87
CA CYS A 4 8.32 -8.63 -6.90
C CYS A 4 8.37 -9.17 -5.45
N ASP A 5 9.15 -10.23 -5.24
CA ASP A 5 9.22 -10.90 -3.93
C ASP A 5 9.90 -10.02 -2.88
N LEU A 6 10.84 -9.18 -3.28
CA LEU A 6 11.53 -8.28 -2.38
C LEU A 6 10.56 -7.24 -1.80
N GLU A 7 9.81 -6.54 -2.65
CA GLU A 7 8.82 -5.55 -2.23
C GLU A 7 7.68 -6.20 -1.43
N LYS A 8 7.28 -7.42 -1.82
CA LYS A 8 6.30 -8.22 -1.07
C LYS A 8 6.80 -8.52 0.34
N ILE A 9 8.04 -9.00 0.46
CA ILE A 9 8.64 -9.35 1.77
C ILE A 9 8.75 -8.09 2.64
N GLU A 10 9.19 -6.97 2.09
CA GLU A 10 9.24 -5.69 2.82
C GLU A 10 7.85 -5.26 3.33
N TYR A 11 6.84 -5.33 2.47
CA TYR A 11 5.47 -5.01 2.86
C TYR A 11 4.94 -5.93 3.96
N LEU A 12 5.13 -7.25 3.81
CA LEU A 12 4.69 -8.23 4.80
C LEU A 12 5.45 -8.10 6.13
N ASN A 13 6.75 -7.79 6.08
CA ASN A 13 7.54 -7.55 7.29
C ASN A 13 7.06 -6.28 8.00
N CYS A 14 6.78 -5.21 7.27
CA CYS A 14 6.18 -4.02 7.87
C CYS A 14 4.83 -4.33 8.52
N LEU A 15 3.95 -5.11 7.87
CA LEU A 15 2.66 -5.48 8.47
C LEU A 15 2.86 -6.24 9.78
N LYS A 16 3.82 -7.18 9.83
CA LYS A 16 4.12 -7.93 11.05
C LYS A 16 4.61 -7.02 12.18
N THR A 17 5.50 -6.07 11.89
CA THR A 17 6.03 -5.15 12.91
C THR A 17 5.05 -4.06 13.32
N ALA A 18 4.17 -3.64 12.40
CA ALA A 18 3.15 -2.62 12.64
C ALA A 18 1.85 -3.18 13.24
N GLY A 19 1.76 -4.48 13.52
CA GLY A 19 0.54 -5.09 14.07
C GLY A 19 -0.62 -5.13 13.08
N HIS A 20 -0.32 -5.46 11.81
CA HIS A 20 -1.25 -5.51 10.68
C HIS A 20 -1.90 -4.17 10.30
N GLN A 21 -1.33 -3.06 10.76
CA GLN A 21 -1.73 -1.71 10.39
C GLN A 21 -1.19 -1.33 9.00
N SER A 22 -1.99 -1.58 7.96
CA SER A 22 -1.60 -1.34 6.56
C SER A 22 -1.33 0.13 6.26
N GLU A 23 -1.97 1.05 6.98
CA GLU A 23 -1.76 2.49 6.89
C GLU A 23 -0.32 2.90 7.20
N LYS A 24 0.33 2.22 8.16
CA LYS A 24 1.74 2.45 8.52
C LYS A 24 2.70 1.91 7.46
N CYS A 25 2.24 0.97 6.65
CA CYS A 25 3.01 0.29 5.62
C CYS A 25 2.70 0.76 4.21
N ARG A 26 1.98 1.87 4.07
CA ARG A 26 1.51 2.43 2.78
C ARG A 26 2.63 2.67 1.78
N GLN A 27 3.82 3.05 2.26
CA GLN A 27 5.00 3.21 1.40
C GLN A 27 5.47 1.87 0.79
N PHE A 28 5.43 0.78 1.56
CA PHE A 28 5.85 -0.54 1.10
C PHE A 28 4.80 -1.17 0.20
N SER A 29 3.51 -0.98 0.49
CA SER A 29 2.45 -1.41 -0.41
C SER A 29 2.50 -0.67 -1.74
N LYS A 30 2.84 0.64 -1.75
CA LYS A 30 3.05 1.42 -2.98
C LYS A 30 4.13 0.78 -3.86
N LYS A 31 5.31 0.51 -3.29
CA LYS A 31 6.43 -0.13 -4.01
C LYS A 31 6.04 -1.50 -4.58
N TYR A 32 5.36 -2.32 -3.78
CA TYR A 32 4.92 -3.64 -4.20
C TYR A 32 3.94 -3.59 -5.38
N LEU A 33 2.94 -2.71 -5.30
CA LEU A 33 1.95 -2.53 -6.37
C LEU A 33 2.59 -1.96 -7.64
N GLN A 34 3.50 -0.99 -7.49
CA GLN A 34 4.24 -0.42 -8.61
C GLN A 34 5.06 -1.49 -9.35
N CYS A 35 5.81 -2.33 -8.63
CA CYS A 35 6.54 -3.44 -9.25
C CYS A 35 5.61 -4.36 -10.05
N ARG A 36 4.43 -4.70 -9.50
CA ARG A 36 3.47 -5.56 -10.19
C ARG A 36 2.92 -4.91 -11.46
N MET A 37 2.66 -3.60 -11.45
CA MET A 37 2.21 -2.88 -12.65
C MET A 37 3.31 -2.78 -13.72
N GLU A 38 4.56 -2.52 -13.33
CA GLU A 38 5.71 -2.44 -14.24
C GLU A 38 6.00 -3.79 -14.90
N LYS A 39 5.83 -4.89 -14.15
CA LYS A 39 5.99 -6.26 -14.68
C LYS A 39 4.75 -6.79 -15.39
N ASN A 40 3.71 -5.96 -15.58
CA ASN A 40 2.42 -6.34 -16.16
C ASN A 40 1.75 -7.54 -15.44
N LEU A 41 2.02 -7.69 -14.13
CA LEU A 41 1.38 -8.65 -13.22
C LEU A 41 0.10 -8.09 -12.57
N MET A 42 -0.24 -6.84 -12.93
CA MET A 42 -1.46 -6.13 -12.55
C MET A 42 -1.80 -5.13 -13.65
N ALA A 43 -3.09 -4.80 -13.80
CA ALA A 43 -3.50 -3.71 -14.68
C ALA A 43 -2.85 -2.40 -14.23
N LYS A 44 -2.37 -1.61 -15.18
CA LYS A 44 -1.78 -0.30 -14.90
C LYS A 44 -2.92 0.64 -14.52
N GLN A 45 -2.88 1.16 -13.30
CA GLN A 45 -3.80 2.17 -12.80
C GLN A 45 -2.99 3.29 -12.17
N ASP A 46 -3.60 4.47 -12.08
CA ASP A 46 -2.95 5.58 -11.39
C ASP A 46 -2.81 5.27 -9.89
N LEU A 47 -1.63 5.57 -9.34
CA LEU A 47 -1.37 5.32 -7.93
C LEU A 47 -2.26 6.20 -7.04
N GLY A 48 -2.66 7.39 -7.48
CA GLY A 48 -3.61 8.26 -6.78
C GLY A 48 -5.02 7.67 -6.70
N GLU A 49 -5.48 6.96 -7.73
CA GLU A 49 -6.77 6.22 -7.72
C GLU A 49 -6.76 5.07 -6.71
N LEU A 50 -5.61 4.42 -6.53
CA LEU A 50 -5.39 3.40 -5.51
C LEU A 50 -5.18 4.00 -4.11
N GLY A 51 -5.36 5.30 -3.96
CA GLY A 51 -5.21 6.00 -2.70
C GLY A 51 -3.76 6.30 -2.34
N PHE A 52 -2.79 6.27 -3.26
CA PHE A 52 -1.43 6.76 -3.03
C PHE A 52 -1.26 8.19 -3.55
N LYS A 53 -2.03 9.13 -3.00
CA LYS A 53 -1.86 10.56 -3.31
C LYS A 53 -0.51 11.04 -2.78
N GLU A 54 0.26 11.73 -3.61
CA GLU A 54 1.48 12.42 -3.20
C GLU A 54 1.11 13.66 -2.36
N SER A 55 0.95 13.46 -1.05
CA SER A 55 1.19 14.56 -0.13
C SER A 55 2.70 14.74 -0.09
N ASN A 56 3.20 15.86 -0.62
CA ASN A 56 4.61 16.25 -0.70
C ASN A 56 5.23 16.47 0.70
N VAL A 57 5.28 15.41 1.51
CA VAL A 57 5.82 15.41 2.87
C VAL A 57 6.55 14.09 3.09
N GLU A 58 7.87 14.16 2.95
CA GLU A 58 8.78 13.20 3.56
C GLU A 58 8.61 13.25 5.09
N THR A 59 7.73 12.45 5.71
CA THR A 59 7.65 12.10 7.16
C THR A 59 6.48 11.11 7.40
N PRO A 60 6.57 10.12 8.33
CA PRO A 60 5.58 9.06 8.48
C PRO A 60 4.39 9.53 9.31
N GLY A 61 3.21 9.63 8.69
CA GLY A 61 1.97 9.89 9.44
C GLY A 61 0.89 10.55 8.60
N GLY A 62 0.11 9.76 7.86
CA GLY A 62 -1.09 10.23 7.19
C GLY A 62 -2.32 9.59 7.81
N ASN A 63 -2.88 10.25 8.84
CA ASN A 63 -4.23 9.99 9.35
C ASN A 63 -5.21 10.65 8.37
N ILE A 64 -6.15 9.89 7.78
CA ILE A 64 -7.47 10.34 7.35
C ILE A 64 -8.40 9.13 7.54
N THR A 65 -9.20 9.21 8.60
CA THR A 65 -10.51 8.57 8.79
C THR A 65 -11.33 8.69 7.50
N ASP A 66 -11.97 7.63 7.00
CA ASP A 66 -13.34 7.33 7.38
C ASP A 66 -13.61 5.82 7.36
N ARG A 67 -13.84 5.26 8.56
CA ARG A 67 -14.64 4.05 8.68
C ARG A 67 -16.09 4.46 8.46
N VAL A 68 -16.58 4.32 7.24
CA VAL A 68 -18.02 4.13 7.05
C VAL A 68 -18.29 2.70 7.51
N ASP A 69 -18.68 2.60 8.77
CA ASP A 69 -19.35 1.43 9.34
C ASP A 69 -20.63 1.24 8.51
N ASN A 70 -20.67 0.21 7.68
CA ASN A 70 -21.90 -0.23 7.04
C ASN A 70 -22.24 -1.60 7.64
N GLN A 71 -22.86 -1.54 8.83
CA GLN A 71 -23.60 -2.64 9.40
C GLN A 71 -24.89 -2.81 8.58
N GLU A 72 -24.90 -3.77 7.67
CA GLU A 72 -26.14 -4.28 7.09
C GLU A 72 -26.72 -5.36 8.01
N GLN A 73 -28.04 -5.28 8.15
CA GLN A 73 -28.93 -5.99 9.09
C GLN A 73 -29.04 -7.49 8.82
#